data_AF-J0S8L5-F1
#
_entry.id   AF-J0S8L5-F1
#
_cell.length_a   1.000
_cell.length_b   1.000
_cell.length_c   1.000
_cell.angle_alpha   90.00
_cell.angle_beta   90.00
_cell.angle_gamma   90.00
#
_symmetry.space_group_name_H-M   'P 1'
#
loop_
_entity.id
_entity.type
_entity.pdbx_description
1 polymer ?
#
loop_
_entity_poly.entity_id
_entity_poly.type
_entity_poly.pdbx_seq_one_letter_code
_entity_poly.pdbx_strand_id
1 'polypeptide(L)'
;MVLGYRDVSDMEEQWRAARRYDAFEAEKFNKTMLSALNEIDADLAPPDGIYVCPFCDKISFRYLKKEGEAHLRCSACGSAVTLNNEVWENLRRRIEYLSFTSGYPGIYILHHLIALHEKNSAQSVISGAESRDVEKAIASLSSPDEEVRYRAARYLRIRRPPQAFMSAVAALSSEPVAKIRVMLVQALRSIGGKDAIPHLVAATEDADPAVRNAALHALSSFEGAVVSNVGGRSGGVR
;
A
#
# COMPACT_ATOMS: atom_id res chain seq x y z
N MET A 1 -18.09 23.59 -6.92
CA MET A 1 -17.62 22.86 -5.73
C MET A 1 -17.39 21.43 -6.13
N VAL A 2 -16.15 20.95 -6.08
CA VAL A 2 -15.81 19.53 -6.30
C VAL A 2 -15.34 19.03 -4.95
N LEU A 3 -16.09 18.14 -4.29
CA LEU A 3 -15.69 17.52 -3.01
C LEU A 3 -15.42 18.52 -1.86
N GLY A 4 -16.18 19.61 -1.77
CA GLY A 4 -15.96 20.67 -0.78
C GLY A 4 -14.86 21.68 -1.13
N TYR A 5 -14.16 21.50 -2.26
CA TYR A 5 -13.20 22.46 -2.80
C TYR A 5 -13.87 23.46 -3.74
N ARG A 6 -13.32 24.68 -3.81
CA ARG A 6 -13.85 25.74 -4.68
C ARG A 6 -13.84 25.31 -6.14
N ASP A 7 -12.74 24.71 -6.59
CA ASP A 7 -12.53 24.17 -7.93
C ASP A 7 -11.44 23.07 -7.94
N VAL A 8 -11.17 22.51 -9.13
CA VAL A 8 -10.15 21.46 -9.34
C VAL A 8 -8.73 21.97 -9.05
N SER A 9 -8.46 23.27 -9.25
CA SER A 9 -7.13 23.87 -9.04
C SER A 9 -6.77 23.97 -7.56
N ASP A 10 -7.72 24.37 -6.71
CA ASP A 10 -7.58 24.40 -5.23
C ASP A 10 -7.31 22.99 -4.68
N MET A 11 -8.02 22.00 -5.21
CA MET A 11 -7.81 20.58 -4.90
C MET A 11 -6.42 20.09 -5.36
N GLU A 12 -5.98 20.47 -6.56
CA GLU A 12 -4.63 20.16 -7.07
C GLU A 12 -3.52 20.83 -6.25
N GLU A 13 -3.71 22.05 -5.75
CA GLU A 13 -2.73 22.74 -4.93
C GLU A 13 -2.56 22.04 -3.57
N GLN A 14 -3.66 21.72 -2.89
CA GLN A 14 -3.59 20.97 -1.63
C GLN A 14 -3.03 19.57 -1.82
N TRP A 15 -3.29 18.95 -2.97
CA TRP A 15 -2.64 17.71 -3.36
C TRP A 15 -1.14 17.86 -3.61
N ARG A 16 -0.70 18.92 -4.30
CA ARG A 16 0.73 19.25 -4.47
C ARG A 16 1.40 19.52 -3.12
N ALA A 17 0.70 20.10 -2.16
CA ALA A 17 1.20 20.30 -0.80
C ALA A 17 1.32 18.98 -0.02
N ALA A 18 0.28 18.14 -0.04
CA ALA A 18 0.30 16.81 0.57
C ALA A 18 1.40 15.90 -0.03
N ARG A 19 1.78 16.13 -1.29
CA ARG A 19 2.90 15.44 -1.98
C ARG A 19 4.29 15.81 -1.45
N ARG A 20 4.48 16.91 -0.73
CA ARG A 20 5.80 17.38 -0.26
C ARG A 20 6.28 16.74 1.05
N TYR A 21 5.64 15.66 1.51
CA TYR A 21 6.06 14.89 2.69
C TYR A 21 6.15 15.69 3.99
N ASP A 22 5.14 16.50 4.28
CA ASP A 22 4.75 16.64 5.68
C ASP A 22 3.64 15.61 5.97
N ALA A 23 3.97 14.59 6.77
CA ALA A 23 2.99 13.58 7.18
C ALA A 23 1.78 14.21 7.88
N PHE A 24 1.95 15.38 8.49
CA PHE A 24 0.88 16.15 9.09
C PHE A 24 -0.11 16.69 8.05
N GLU A 25 0.37 17.37 7.01
CA GLU A 25 -0.50 17.91 5.94
C GLU A 25 -1.15 16.79 5.12
N ALA A 26 -0.43 15.69 4.88
CA ALA A 26 -1.00 14.52 4.23
C ALA A 26 -2.09 13.85 5.10
N GLU A 27 -1.91 13.81 6.43
CA GLU A 27 -2.91 13.24 7.33
C GLU A 27 -4.13 14.15 7.49
N LYS A 28 -3.94 15.46 7.56
CA LYS A 28 -5.02 16.45 7.52
C LYS A 28 -5.81 16.33 6.22
N PHE A 29 -5.12 16.30 5.08
CA PHE A 29 -5.72 16.07 3.76
C PHE A 29 -6.49 14.75 3.69
N ASN A 30 -5.90 13.65 4.21
CA ASN A 30 -6.57 12.35 4.28
C ASN A 30 -7.87 12.42 5.10
N LYS A 31 -7.85 13.07 6.27
CA LYS A 31 -9.04 13.24 7.11
C LYS A 31 -10.13 14.04 6.39
N THR A 32 -9.76 15.14 5.73
CA THR A 32 -10.70 15.96 4.93
C THR A 32 -11.33 15.13 3.81
N MET A 33 -10.52 14.44 3.01
CA MET A 33 -11.01 13.63 1.88
C MET A 33 -11.86 12.43 2.32
N LEU A 34 -11.49 11.75 3.41
CA LEU A 34 -12.26 10.65 3.97
C LEU A 34 -13.60 11.13 4.57
N SER A 35 -13.62 12.32 5.17
CA SER A 35 -14.86 12.95 5.64
C SER A 35 -15.76 13.32 4.45
N ALA A 36 -15.17 13.92 3.41
CA ALA A 36 -15.88 14.31 2.19
C ALA A 36 -16.47 13.11 1.45
N LEU A 37 -15.82 11.92 1.48
CA LEU A 37 -16.35 10.68 0.91
C LEU A 37 -17.77 10.33 1.39
N ASN A 38 -18.14 10.72 2.61
CA ASN A 38 -19.49 10.49 3.14
C ASN A 38 -20.56 11.35 2.44
N GLU A 39 -20.14 12.43 1.79
CA GLU A 39 -21.00 13.43 1.15
C GLU A 39 -21.02 13.31 -0.38
N ILE A 40 -20.19 12.43 -0.97
CA ILE A 40 -20.11 12.24 -2.42
C ILE A 40 -21.26 11.33 -2.89
N ASP A 41 -22.31 11.93 -3.44
CA ASP A 41 -23.37 11.24 -4.20
C ASP A 41 -23.01 11.20 -5.70
N ALA A 42 -21.86 10.59 -6.01
CA ALA A 42 -21.38 10.44 -7.39
C ALA A 42 -21.28 8.95 -7.75
N ASP A 43 -21.54 8.62 -9.02
CA ASP A 43 -21.23 7.29 -9.54
C ASP A 43 -19.71 7.11 -9.56
N LEU A 44 -19.20 6.35 -8.58
CA LEU A 44 -17.76 6.08 -8.43
C LEU A 44 -17.30 4.87 -9.25
N ALA A 45 -18.18 4.34 -10.13
CA ALA A 45 -17.86 3.18 -10.95
C ALA A 45 -16.75 3.54 -11.95
N PRO A 46 -15.60 2.83 -11.92
CA PRO A 46 -14.54 3.08 -12.87
C PRO A 46 -14.96 2.73 -14.29
N PRO A 47 -14.62 3.56 -15.29
CA PRO A 47 -14.81 3.20 -16.68
C PRO A 47 -14.02 1.92 -16.99
N ASP A 48 -14.68 0.98 -17.66
CA ASP A 48 -14.11 -0.29 -18.16
C ASP A 48 -13.44 -1.18 -17.09
N GLY A 49 -13.78 -0.99 -15.81
CA GLY A 49 -13.22 -1.79 -14.71
C GLY A 49 -11.72 -1.61 -14.48
N ILE A 50 -11.16 -0.46 -14.88
CA ILE A 50 -9.75 -0.12 -14.70
C ILE A 50 -9.59 0.72 -13.43
N TYR A 51 -8.78 0.26 -12.48
CA TYR A 51 -8.54 0.95 -11.21
C TYR A 51 -7.17 1.61 -11.17
N VAL A 52 -7.06 2.67 -10.37
CA VAL A 52 -5.78 3.22 -9.93
C VAL A 52 -5.10 2.16 -9.05
N CYS A 53 -3.86 1.82 -9.36
CA CYS A 53 -3.06 0.95 -8.50
C CYS A 53 -2.73 1.69 -7.20
N PRO A 54 -3.15 1.22 -6.01
CA PRO A 54 -2.86 1.91 -4.75
C PRO A 54 -1.36 1.94 -4.40
N PHE A 55 -0.56 1.10 -5.05
CA PHE A 55 0.88 1.01 -4.78
C PHE A 55 1.72 1.91 -5.65
N CYS A 56 1.30 2.16 -6.89
CA CYS A 56 2.14 2.83 -7.88
C CYS A 56 1.44 3.96 -8.63
N ASP A 57 0.19 4.25 -8.24
CA ASP A 57 -0.68 5.34 -8.69
C ASP A 57 -0.97 5.34 -10.20
N LYS A 58 -0.66 4.24 -10.90
CA LYS A 58 -0.94 4.07 -12.33
C LYS A 58 -2.30 3.40 -12.54
N ILE A 59 -3.07 3.91 -13.49
CA ILE A 59 -4.31 3.29 -13.99
C ILE A 59 -3.94 1.99 -14.70
N SER A 60 -3.99 0.86 -13.98
CA SER A 60 -3.37 -0.40 -14.45
C SER A 60 -3.84 -1.64 -13.68
N PHE A 61 -4.68 -1.49 -12.66
CA PHE A 61 -5.26 -2.60 -11.93
C PHE A 61 -6.40 -3.21 -12.76
N ARG A 62 -6.20 -4.45 -13.21
CA ARG A 62 -7.23 -5.24 -13.91
C ARG A 62 -7.85 -6.25 -12.95
N TYR A 63 -9.17 -6.36 -13.01
CA TYR A 63 -9.96 -7.32 -12.25
C TYR A 63 -10.02 -8.68 -12.95
N LEU A 64 -9.82 -9.74 -12.18
CA LEU A 64 -10.04 -11.13 -12.54
C LEU A 64 -10.88 -11.79 -11.45
N LYS A 65 -12.06 -12.31 -11.82
CA LYS A 65 -12.89 -13.10 -10.90
C LYS A 65 -12.35 -14.53 -10.86
N LYS A 66 -12.01 -15.03 -9.66
CA LYS A 66 -11.66 -16.44 -9.46
C LYS A 66 -12.27 -16.92 -8.15
N GLU A 67 -12.96 -18.05 -8.16
CA GLU A 67 -13.46 -18.73 -6.94
C GLU A 67 -14.31 -17.85 -5.99
N GLY A 68 -14.97 -16.81 -6.50
CA GLY A 68 -15.75 -15.88 -5.66
C GLY A 68 -14.90 -14.82 -4.95
N GLU A 69 -13.67 -14.61 -5.41
CA GLU A 69 -12.81 -13.50 -5.01
C GLU A 69 -12.45 -12.64 -6.23
N ALA A 70 -12.19 -11.37 -5.95
CA ALA A 70 -11.71 -10.41 -6.91
C ALA A 70 -10.20 -10.25 -6.80
N HIS A 71 -9.48 -10.75 -7.81
CA HIS A 71 -8.04 -10.56 -7.91
C HIS A 71 -7.74 -9.37 -8.81
N LEU A 72 -7.06 -8.39 -8.24
CA LEU A 72 -6.58 -7.21 -8.93
C LEU A 72 -5.07 -7.35 -9.14
N ARG A 73 -4.59 -7.09 -10.35
CA ARG A 73 -3.15 -7.05 -10.64
C ARG A 73 -2.78 -5.80 -11.44
N CYS A 74 -1.73 -5.11 -11.01
CA CYS A 74 -1.13 -3.98 -11.70
C CYS A 74 -0.23 -4.45 -12.83
N SER A 75 -0.53 -4.05 -14.07
CA SER A 75 0.40 -4.29 -15.19
C SER A 75 1.68 -3.47 -15.11
N ALA A 76 1.71 -2.38 -14.32
CA ALA A 76 2.82 -1.44 -14.31
C ALA A 76 3.85 -1.64 -13.17
N CYS A 77 3.46 -2.26 -12.05
CA CYS A 77 4.38 -2.59 -10.96
C CYS A 77 4.25 -4.04 -10.47
N GLY A 78 3.42 -4.87 -11.11
CA GLY A 78 3.25 -6.28 -10.77
C GLY A 78 2.52 -6.58 -9.46
N SER A 79 2.22 -5.55 -8.66
CA SER A 79 1.49 -5.70 -7.40
C SER A 79 0.11 -6.32 -7.60
N ALA A 80 -0.35 -7.04 -6.59
CA ALA A 80 -1.65 -7.70 -6.59
C ALA A 80 -2.39 -7.50 -5.26
N VAL A 81 -3.71 -7.45 -5.34
CA VAL A 81 -4.64 -7.40 -4.20
C VAL A 81 -5.74 -8.41 -4.45
N THR A 82 -6.11 -9.16 -3.42
CA THR A 82 -7.29 -10.03 -3.45
C THR A 82 -8.35 -9.44 -2.53
N LEU A 83 -9.56 -9.29 -3.03
CA LEU A 83 -10.72 -8.81 -2.28
C LEU A 83 -11.77 -9.92 -2.25
N ASN A 84 -12.42 -10.12 -1.10
CA ASN A 84 -13.58 -11.00 -1.03
C ASN A 84 -14.79 -10.37 -1.77
N ASN A 85 -15.80 -11.17 -2.09
CA ASN A 85 -17.00 -10.68 -2.77
C ASN A 85 -17.74 -9.58 -1.98
N GLU A 86 -17.75 -9.62 -0.66
CA GLU A 86 -18.46 -8.61 0.15
C GLU A 86 -17.86 -7.21 -0.02
N VAL A 87 -16.53 -7.11 -0.02
CA VAL A 87 -15.81 -5.85 -0.30
C VAL A 87 -15.89 -5.51 -1.78
N TRP A 88 -15.83 -6.51 -2.66
CA TRP A 88 -15.89 -6.28 -4.10
C TRP A 88 -17.25 -5.72 -4.51
N GLU A 89 -18.36 -6.40 -4.26
CA GLU A 89 -19.70 -6.02 -4.76
C GLU A 89 -20.18 -4.66 -4.22
N ASN A 90 -19.67 -4.22 -3.07
CA ASN A 90 -19.94 -2.89 -2.54
C ASN A 90 -18.88 -1.87 -3.01
N LEU A 91 -19.24 -1.05 -4.01
CA LEU A 91 -18.37 -0.05 -4.61
C LEU A 91 -17.68 0.87 -3.58
N ARG A 92 -18.42 1.30 -2.56
CA ARG A 92 -17.89 2.17 -1.50
C ARG A 92 -16.83 1.45 -0.67
N ARG A 93 -17.14 0.24 -0.18
CA ARG A 93 -16.17 -0.57 0.58
C ARG A 93 -14.93 -0.91 -0.25
N ARG A 94 -15.10 -1.15 -1.55
CA ARG A 94 -14.00 -1.38 -2.49
C ARG A 94 -13.06 -0.17 -2.54
N ILE A 95 -13.60 1.04 -2.69
CA ILE A 95 -12.81 2.28 -2.75
C ILE A 95 -12.15 2.55 -1.40
N GLU A 96 -12.88 2.42 -0.30
CA GLU A 96 -12.33 2.56 1.06
C GLU A 96 -11.16 1.60 1.26
N TYR A 97 -11.33 0.32 0.95
CA TYR A 97 -10.27 -0.68 1.09
C TYR A 97 -9.03 -0.34 0.25
N LEU A 98 -9.21 -0.03 -1.04
CA LEU A 98 -8.10 0.32 -1.93
C LEU A 98 -7.41 1.62 -1.48
N SER A 99 -8.17 2.58 -0.95
CA SER A 99 -7.63 3.81 -0.37
C SER A 99 -6.76 3.53 0.86
N PHE A 100 -7.20 2.67 1.78
CA PHE A 100 -6.39 2.31 2.94
C PHE A 100 -5.13 1.53 2.53
N THR A 101 -5.23 0.75 1.46
CA THR A 101 -4.10 0.01 0.89
C THR A 101 -3.03 0.93 0.29
N SER A 102 -3.39 2.13 -0.18
CA SER A 102 -2.43 3.08 -0.75
C SER A 102 -1.53 3.75 0.30
N GLY A 103 -1.89 3.63 1.58
CA GLY A 103 -1.22 4.29 2.69
C GLY A 103 -1.39 5.81 2.74
N TYR A 104 -2.01 6.42 1.72
CA TYR A 104 -2.47 7.80 1.67
C TYR A 104 -3.89 7.80 1.08
N PRO A 105 -4.90 7.40 1.88
CA PRO A 105 -6.25 7.14 1.38
C PRO A 105 -6.87 8.33 0.68
N GLY A 106 -6.73 9.54 1.23
CA GLY A 106 -7.23 10.77 0.60
C GLY A 106 -6.59 11.04 -0.76
N ILE A 107 -5.28 10.76 -0.90
CA ILE A 107 -4.57 10.90 -2.17
C ILE A 107 -5.09 9.88 -3.19
N TYR A 108 -5.33 8.64 -2.77
CA TYR A 108 -5.89 7.61 -3.63
C TYR A 108 -7.30 7.97 -4.11
N ILE A 109 -8.17 8.40 -3.19
CA ILE A 109 -9.54 8.81 -3.51
C ILE A 109 -9.51 9.95 -4.54
N LEU A 110 -8.66 10.95 -4.31
CA LEU A 110 -8.47 12.03 -5.25
C LEU A 110 -8.01 11.54 -6.64
N HIS A 111 -6.99 10.68 -6.70
CA HIS A 111 -6.52 10.11 -7.96
C HIS A 111 -7.60 9.32 -8.68
N HIS A 112 -8.39 8.54 -7.93
CA HIS A 112 -9.51 7.77 -8.46
C HIS A 112 -10.56 8.72 -9.07
N LEU A 113 -10.92 9.79 -8.36
CA LEU A 113 -11.91 10.77 -8.81
C LEU A 113 -11.44 11.55 -10.04
N ILE A 114 -10.17 11.99 -10.09
CA ILE A 114 -9.59 12.64 -11.27
C ILE A 114 -9.66 11.68 -12.48
N ALA A 115 -9.31 10.40 -12.29
CA ALA A 115 -9.38 9.40 -13.35
C ALA A 115 -10.81 9.12 -13.84
N LEU A 116 -11.81 9.17 -12.96
CA LEU A 116 -13.23 9.06 -13.33
C LEU A 116 -13.69 10.26 -14.17
N HIS A 117 -13.29 11.47 -13.80
CA HIS A 117 -13.72 12.70 -14.47
C HIS A 117 -12.99 12.94 -15.80
N GLU A 118 -11.70 12.62 -15.87
CA GLU A 118 -10.86 12.86 -17.05
C GLU A 118 -10.46 11.53 -17.71
N LYS A 119 -11.35 11.02 -18.57
CA LYS A 119 -11.29 9.70 -19.24
C LYS A 119 -9.97 9.32 -19.98
N ASN A 120 -8.95 10.18 -20.05
CA ASN A 120 -7.60 9.85 -20.54
C ASN A 120 -6.52 10.90 -20.20
N SER A 121 -6.89 12.11 -19.76
CA SER A 121 -5.93 13.16 -19.36
C SER A 121 -5.23 12.84 -18.04
N ALA A 122 -5.85 12.01 -17.21
CA ALA A 122 -5.29 11.56 -15.95
C ALA A 122 -3.89 10.98 -16.16
N GLN A 123 -3.61 10.25 -17.24
CA GLN A 123 -2.29 9.65 -17.44
C GLN A 123 -1.17 10.68 -17.64
N SER A 124 -1.44 11.86 -18.20
CA SER A 124 -0.44 12.93 -18.37
C SER A 124 -0.27 13.78 -17.10
N VAL A 125 -1.37 14.10 -16.40
CA VAL A 125 -1.37 14.76 -15.07
C VAL A 125 -0.71 13.85 -14.01
N ILE A 126 -0.92 12.54 -14.13
CA ILE A 126 -0.31 11.48 -13.30
C ILE A 126 1.11 11.17 -13.77
N SER A 127 1.47 11.38 -15.05
CA SER A 127 2.86 11.21 -15.52
C SER A 127 3.82 12.28 -14.98
N GLY A 128 3.29 13.42 -14.53
CA GLY A 128 4.01 14.41 -13.73
C GLY A 128 4.04 14.08 -12.22
N ALA A 129 3.40 12.99 -11.80
CA ALA A 129 3.65 12.40 -10.49
C ALA A 129 4.99 11.69 -10.53
N GLU A 130 6.06 12.41 -10.23
CA GLU A 130 7.28 11.83 -9.68
C GLU A 130 6.94 11.14 -8.34
N SER A 131 6.24 9.98 -8.36
CA SER A 131 5.86 9.26 -7.14
C SER A 131 6.97 8.34 -6.62
N ARG A 132 8.20 8.48 -7.10
CA ARG A 132 9.16 7.37 -7.08
C ARG A 132 10.60 7.79 -6.94
N ASP A 133 10.92 8.60 -5.95
CA ASP A 133 12.32 8.68 -5.53
C ASP A 133 12.56 7.55 -4.51
N VAL A 134 12.50 6.31 -5.02
CA VAL A 134 12.77 5.10 -4.23
C VAL A 134 14.17 5.20 -3.63
N GLU A 135 15.08 5.79 -4.40
CA GLU A 135 16.46 6.13 -4.05
C GLU A 135 16.50 7.09 -2.87
N LYS A 136 15.70 8.18 -2.88
CA LYS A 136 15.57 9.06 -1.71
C LYS A 136 14.97 8.35 -0.50
N ALA A 137 13.96 7.50 -0.67
CA ALA A 137 13.40 6.74 0.44
C ALA A 137 14.42 5.75 1.03
N ILE A 138 15.18 5.07 0.18
CA ILE A 138 16.30 4.22 0.57
C ILE A 138 17.34 5.01 1.35
N ALA A 139 17.76 6.18 0.84
CA ALA A 139 18.72 7.04 1.53
C ALA A 139 18.19 7.52 2.90
N SER A 140 16.89 7.79 2.99
CA SER A 140 16.24 8.28 4.21
C SER A 140 16.14 7.23 5.32
N LEU A 141 16.34 5.93 5.02
CA LEU A 141 16.43 4.88 6.05
C LEU A 141 17.61 5.08 6.99
N SER A 142 18.65 5.81 6.58
CA SER A 142 19.85 6.10 7.38
C SER A 142 19.82 7.51 8.01
N SER A 143 18.68 8.19 7.98
CA SER A 143 18.54 9.53 8.55
C SER A 143 18.80 9.53 10.06
N PRO A 144 19.46 10.58 10.61
CA PRO A 144 19.56 10.74 12.07
C PRO A 144 18.18 10.98 12.71
N ASP A 145 17.23 11.53 11.96
CA ASP A 145 15.86 11.79 12.41
C ASP A 145 15.00 10.51 12.34
N GLU A 146 14.48 10.08 13.49
CA GLU A 146 13.59 8.92 13.64
C GLU A 146 12.34 9.03 12.78
N GLU A 147 11.72 10.21 12.71
CA GLU A 147 10.48 10.42 11.96
C GLU A 147 10.74 10.28 10.46
N VAL A 148 11.91 10.72 9.99
CA VAL A 148 12.33 10.52 8.60
C VAL A 148 12.56 9.03 8.30
N ARG A 149 13.22 8.28 9.19
CA ARG A 149 13.39 6.82 9.03
C ARG A 149 12.07 6.07 9.05
N TYR A 150 11.17 6.44 9.97
CA TYR A 150 9.82 5.88 10.06
C TYR A 150 9.04 6.10 8.75
N ARG A 151 9.10 7.32 8.19
CA ARG A 151 8.48 7.64 6.90
C ARG A 151 9.07 6.82 5.76
N ALA A 152 10.39 6.63 5.73
CA ALA A 152 11.07 5.80 4.75
C ALA A 152 10.65 4.32 4.84
N ALA A 153 10.66 3.74 6.04
CA ALA A 153 10.22 2.36 6.26
C ALA A 153 8.73 2.18 5.91
N ARG A 154 7.88 3.14 6.26
CA ARG A 154 6.47 3.18 5.87
C ARG A 154 6.32 3.19 4.35
N TYR A 155 7.08 4.05 3.67
CA TYR A 155 7.08 4.14 2.20
C TYR A 155 7.44 2.78 1.59
N LEU A 156 8.54 2.14 2.03
CA LEU A 156 8.95 0.84 1.52
C LEU A 156 7.87 -0.24 1.74
N ARG A 157 7.25 -0.27 2.92
CA ARG A 157 6.18 -1.23 3.23
C ARG A 157 4.97 -1.08 2.31
N ILE A 158 4.57 0.15 2.04
CA ILE A 158 3.38 0.46 1.24
C ILE A 158 3.69 0.28 -0.25
N ARG A 159 4.76 0.91 -0.74
CA ARG A 159 5.09 1.01 -2.16
C ARG A 159 5.76 -0.23 -2.71
N ARG A 160 6.36 -1.03 -1.82
CA ARG A 160 7.00 -2.32 -2.11
C ARG A 160 7.97 -2.28 -3.30
N PRO A 161 8.88 -1.29 -3.40
CA PRO A 161 9.80 -1.23 -4.53
C PRO A 161 10.80 -2.39 -4.44
N PRO A 162 10.81 -3.33 -5.40
CA PRO A 162 11.68 -4.52 -5.35
C PRO A 162 13.16 -4.17 -5.16
N GLN A 163 13.62 -3.08 -5.77
CA GLN A 163 15.01 -2.63 -5.67
C GLN A 163 15.44 -2.19 -4.26
N ALA A 164 14.50 -1.94 -3.33
CA ALA A 164 14.82 -1.55 -1.96
C ALA A 164 15.05 -2.73 -1.02
N PHE A 165 14.99 -3.98 -1.51
CA PHE A 165 15.07 -5.17 -0.66
C PHE A 165 16.32 -5.17 0.23
N MET A 166 17.50 -5.06 -0.37
CA MET A 166 18.77 -5.09 0.37
C MET A 166 18.91 -3.90 1.33
N SER A 167 18.43 -2.73 0.94
CA SER A 167 18.42 -1.54 1.81
C SER A 167 17.49 -1.71 3.02
N ALA A 168 16.33 -2.34 2.84
CA ALA A 168 15.42 -2.65 3.94
C ALA A 168 16.01 -3.71 4.89
N VAL A 169 16.75 -4.70 4.38
CA VAL A 169 17.48 -5.69 5.21
C VAL A 169 18.55 -5.01 6.05
N ALA A 170 19.37 -4.15 5.41
CA ALA A 170 20.40 -3.39 6.11
C ALA A 170 19.78 -2.48 7.19
N ALA A 171 18.73 -1.74 6.85
CA ALA A 171 18.04 -0.85 7.78
C ALA A 171 17.43 -1.61 8.97
N LEU A 172 16.82 -2.79 8.74
CA LEU A 172 16.24 -3.59 9.82
C LEU A 172 17.29 -3.98 10.86
N SER A 173 18.50 -4.28 10.40
CA SER A 173 19.61 -4.75 11.24
C SER A 173 20.20 -3.62 12.10
N SER A 174 20.14 -2.36 11.64
CA SER A 174 20.71 -1.20 12.33
C SER A 174 19.69 -0.33 13.07
N GLU A 175 18.39 -0.60 12.93
CA GLU A 175 17.34 0.31 13.42
C GLU A 175 17.09 0.16 14.94
N PRO A 176 17.37 1.19 15.76
CA PRO A 176 17.14 1.13 17.20
C PRO A 176 15.66 1.09 17.60
N VAL A 177 14.76 1.66 16.79
CA VAL A 177 13.35 1.84 17.16
C VAL A 177 12.50 0.66 16.71
N ALA A 178 11.93 -0.06 17.68
CA ALA A 178 11.11 -1.25 17.45
C ALA A 178 9.94 -1.01 16.46
N LYS A 179 9.26 0.14 16.57
CA LYS A 179 8.17 0.52 15.67
C LYS A 179 8.62 0.58 14.19
N ILE A 180 9.83 1.07 13.94
CA ILE A 180 10.41 1.13 12.58
C ILE A 180 10.84 -0.26 12.13
N ARG A 181 11.42 -1.08 13.03
CA ARG A 181 11.72 -2.50 12.73
C ARG A 181 10.48 -3.29 12.32
N VAL A 182 9.34 -3.12 13.00
CA VAL A 182 8.05 -3.71 12.60
C VAL A 182 7.68 -3.32 11.16
N MET A 183 7.84 -2.04 10.79
CA MET A 183 7.56 -1.60 9.43
C MET A 183 8.50 -2.23 8.40
N LEU A 184 9.78 -2.35 8.72
CA LEU A 184 10.78 -2.96 7.85
C LEU A 184 10.52 -4.45 7.68
N VAL A 185 10.16 -5.18 8.74
CA VAL A 185 9.73 -6.59 8.65
C VAL A 185 8.54 -6.75 7.70
N GLN A 186 7.52 -5.89 7.84
CA GLN A 186 6.36 -5.91 6.96
C GLN A 186 6.71 -5.53 5.51
N ALA A 187 7.70 -4.64 5.33
CA ALA A 187 8.23 -4.27 4.02
C ALA A 187 8.98 -5.42 3.37
N LEU A 188 9.88 -6.09 4.10
CA LEU A 188 10.67 -7.22 3.61
C LEU A 188 9.78 -8.34 3.07
N ARG A 189 8.75 -8.75 3.82
CA ARG A 189 7.75 -9.70 3.36
C ARG A 189 7.17 -9.34 1.99
N SER A 190 6.88 -8.05 1.81
CA SER A 190 6.15 -7.54 0.67
C SER A 190 7.05 -7.22 -0.54
N ILE A 191 8.32 -6.92 -0.29
CA ILE A 191 9.34 -6.56 -1.29
C ILE A 191 10.09 -7.79 -1.78
N GLY A 192 10.55 -8.64 -0.87
CA GLY A 192 11.46 -9.75 -1.16
C GLY A 192 10.78 -11.08 -1.44
N GLY A 193 9.47 -11.20 -1.18
CA GLY A 193 8.78 -12.48 -1.31
C GLY A 193 9.51 -13.59 -0.53
N LYS A 194 9.80 -14.73 -1.17
CA LYS A 194 10.51 -15.85 -0.52
C LYS A 194 11.94 -15.51 -0.11
N ASP A 195 12.60 -14.57 -0.79
CA ASP A 195 13.97 -14.16 -0.45
C ASP A 195 14.02 -13.43 0.90
N ALA A 196 12.87 -12.92 1.38
CA ALA A 196 12.76 -12.34 2.71
C ALA A 196 12.80 -13.36 3.85
N ILE A 197 12.56 -14.66 3.59
CA ILE A 197 12.39 -15.69 4.63
C ILE A 197 13.56 -15.74 5.62
N PRO A 198 14.84 -15.79 5.19
CA PRO A 198 15.96 -15.83 6.14
C PRO A 198 16.00 -14.62 7.08
N HIS A 199 15.66 -13.43 6.56
CA HIS A 199 15.65 -12.19 7.34
C HIS A 199 14.44 -12.11 8.27
N LEU A 200 13.30 -12.65 7.85
CA LEU A 200 12.11 -12.76 8.70
C LEU A 200 12.31 -13.77 9.82
N VAL A 201 13.00 -14.90 9.56
CA VAL A 201 13.39 -15.87 10.60
C VAL A 201 14.28 -15.19 11.64
N ALA A 202 15.30 -14.43 11.23
CA ALA A 202 16.13 -13.68 12.16
C ALA A 202 15.32 -12.68 13.01
N ALA A 203 14.33 -12.01 12.42
CA ALA A 203 13.45 -11.09 13.13
C ALA A 203 12.52 -11.76 14.17
N THR A 204 12.35 -13.09 14.13
CA THR A 204 11.62 -13.82 15.19
C THR A 204 12.39 -13.87 16.52
N GLU A 205 13.68 -13.55 16.50
CA GLU A 205 14.55 -13.48 17.68
C GLU A 205 14.76 -12.05 18.19
N ASP A 206 14.05 -11.05 17.63
CA ASP A 206 14.17 -9.65 18.06
C ASP A 206 13.82 -9.48 19.55
N ALA A 207 14.53 -8.57 20.22
CA ALA A 207 14.29 -8.25 21.62
C ALA A 207 12.86 -7.75 21.87
N ASP A 208 12.29 -7.02 20.91
CA ASP A 208 10.95 -6.45 21.02
C ASP A 208 9.86 -7.47 20.61
N PRO A 209 8.87 -7.74 21.49
CA PRO A 209 7.79 -8.68 21.18
C PRO A 209 6.95 -8.32 19.95
N ALA A 210 6.76 -7.03 19.64
CA ALA A 210 5.98 -6.62 18.48
C ALA A 210 6.72 -6.94 17.17
N VAL A 211 8.05 -6.84 17.16
CA VAL A 211 8.87 -7.24 16.00
C VAL A 211 8.80 -8.75 15.79
N ARG A 212 8.93 -9.55 16.86
CA ARG A 212 8.77 -11.01 16.78
C ARG A 212 7.42 -11.42 16.22
N ASN A 213 6.34 -10.82 16.73
CA ASN A 213 4.98 -11.08 16.24
C ASN A 213 4.82 -10.69 14.77
N ALA A 214 5.34 -9.53 14.36
CA ALA A 214 5.30 -9.11 12.97
C ALA A 214 6.04 -10.09 12.05
N ALA A 215 7.17 -10.65 12.50
CA ALA A 215 7.95 -11.64 11.77
C ALA A 215 7.20 -12.97 11.62
N LEU A 216 6.61 -13.48 12.70
CA LEU A 216 5.78 -14.70 12.67
C LEU A 216 4.56 -14.54 11.74
N HIS A 217 3.87 -13.40 11.81
CA HIS A 217 2.78 -13.08 10.88
C HIS A 217 3.26 -12.97 9.43
N ALA A 218 4.46 -12.46 9.20
CA ALA A 218 5.03 -12.40 7.87
C ALA A 218 5.34 -13.80 7.31
N LEU A 219 5.94 -14.67 8.13
CA LEU A 219 6.28 -16.05 7.79
C LEU A 219 5.05 -16.91 7.50
N SER A 220 4.01 -16.83 8.32
CA SER A 220 2.77 -17.61 8.12
C SER A 220 2.08 -17.31 6.80
N SER A 221 2.25 -16.09 6.27
CA SER A 221 1.70 -15.72 4.97
C SER A 221 2.39 -16.40 3.77
N PHE A 222 3.59 -16.97 3.97
CA PHE A 222 4.25 -17.80 2.95
C PHE A 222 3.79 -19.27 3.02
N GLU A 223 3.47 -19.77 4.21
CA GLU A 223 3.00 -21.15 4.41
C GLU A 223 1.56 -21.33 3.91
N GLY A 224 0.70 -20.31 4.01
CA GLY A 224 -0.65 -20.34 3.45
C GLY A 224 -0.73 -20.59 1.93
N ALA A 225 0.38 -20.45 1.19
CA ALA A 225 0.47 -20.80 -0.22
C ALA A 225 0.78 -22.29 -0.48
N VAL A 226 1.05 -23.08 0.57
CA VAL A 226 1.44 -24.51 0.48
C VAL A 226 0.38 -25.44 1.08
N VAL A 227 -0.57 -24.93 1.88
CA VAL A 227 -1.57 -25.77 2.59
C VAL A 227 -2.70 -26.29 1.69
N SER A 228 -2.82 -25.86 0.44
CA SER A 228 -3.76 -26.48 -0.51
C SER A 228 -3.32 -27.85 -1.04
N ASN A 229 -2.16 -28.39 -0.61
CA ASN A 229 -1.67 -29.68 -1.11
C ASN A 229 -1.02 -30.60 -0.07
N VAL A 230 -1.62 -30.72 1.12
CA VAL A 230 -1.41 -31.92 1.97
C VAL A 230 -2.77 -32.48 2.36
N GLY A 231 -3.33 -33.25 1.42
CA GLY A 231 -4.36 -34.21 1.74
C GLY A 231 -3.81 -35.28 2.67
N GLY A 232 -4.52 -35.50 3.77
CA GLY A 232 -4.65 -36.79 4.45
C GLY A 232 -3.38 -37.40 5.01
N ARG A 233 -3.21 -37.30 6.33
CA ARG A 233 -3.01 -38.50 7.15
C ARG A 233 -3.36 -38.21 8.60
N SER A 234 -4.53 -38.70 8.97
CA SER A 234 -4.95 -38.98 10.33
C SER A 234 -4.05 -40.06 10.95
N GLY A 235 -3.71 -39.85 12.22
CA GLY A 235 -3.07 -40.80 13.12
C GLY A 235 -2.75 -40.03 14.41
N GLY A 236 -3.62 -39.98 15.40
CA GLY A 236 -4.20 -41.14 16.08
C GLY A 236 -3.19 -41.62 17.11
N VAL A 237 -3.03 -40.88 18.21
CA VAL A 237 -2.24 -41.31 19.37
C VAL A 237 -3.23 -41.83 20.40
N ARG A 238 -3.13 -43.14 20.64
CA ARG A 238 -3.70 -43.84 21.80
C ARG A 238 -2.92 -43.49 23.05
#